data_AF-A0A955IWM2-F1
#
_entry.id   AF-A0A955IWM2-F1
#
_cell.length_a   1.000
_cell.length_b   1.000
_cell.length_c   1.000
_cell.angle_alpha   90.00
_cell.angle_beta   90.00
_cell.angle_gamma   90.00
#
_symmetry.space_group_name_H-M   'P 1'
#
loop_
_entity.id
_entity.type
_entity.pdbx_description
1 polymer ?
#
loop_
_entity_poly.entity_id
_entity_poly.type
_entity_poly.pdbx_seq_one_letter_code
_entity_poly.pdbx_strand_id
1 'polypeptide(L)'
;MPILTYDTGLYHAQSVKYITEFKLILGLANIHCRLGFNSNLFVLQSALVIIDYKYIINSYLILLLSLNTVFHANKRNKSLFLANIASICFIFLFFFFNINGLSNDVFATILGVILIDLLLTNEKDYSFNNQLPILITSYLITIKLSAVVFGILIIYLLVKNRNKLIYGMLLSALIIAPWLVRNIMISGYLIFPYPQVDLFNLQYKVPKETAYETFYDIKNWARTGTTMSMPFIEWVKTWSSNFQYIDIVSLLSLSLLFLVIFHMIIYNRKNHDFLIYCCIGVVGIFFWFFTAPDTRFGMVYFVYSTYLSTYYIFKNIRKSSDVKIVYTLTLVSYFLISLISDVGIWNQYRNENINYYPEVYTESLSNGISINVLEKGDQCWYTPLPCTYKVNTGLKLIGTTLEDGFKIDK
;
A
#
# COMPACT_ATOMS: atom_id res chain seq x y z
N MET A 1 -9.08 -13.28 -15.00
CA MET A 1 -10.05 -12.29 -14.49
C MET A 1 -9.68 -10.93 -15.06
N PRO A 2 -10.66 -10.06 -15.37
CA PRO A 2 -10.36 -8.68 -15.73
C PRO A 2 -9.67 -7.95 -14.57
N ILE A 3 -8.83 -6.96 -14.90
CA ILE A 3 -8.20 -6.08 -13.90
C ILE A 3 -9.20 -4.99 -13.55
N LEU A 4 -9.77 -5.03 -12.35
CA LEU A 4 -10.79 -4.06 -11.90
C LEU A 4 -10.21 -2.90 -11.06
N THR A 5 -8.91 -2.93 -10.77
CA THR A 5 -8.28 -1.90 -9.94
C THR A 5 -8.20 -0.57 -10.69
N TYR A 6 -9.00 0.41 -10.26
CA TYR A 6 -9.07 1.73 -10.88
C TYR A 6 -7.71 2.39 -11.08
N ASP A 7 -6.86 2.34 -10.04
CA ASP A 7 -5.52 2.94 -10.08
C ASP A 7 -4.59 2.30 -11.11
N THR A 8 -4.87 1.05 -11.53
CA THR A 8 -4.06 0.37 -12.56
C THR A 8 -4.20 1.08 -13.89
N GLY A 9 -5.43 1.41 -14.29
CA GLY A 9 -5.71 2.22 -15.47
C GLY A 9 -5.32 3.68 -15.30
N LEU A 10 -5.46 4.22 -14.09
CA LEU A 10 -5.18 5.63 -13.81
C LEU A 10 -3.69 5.98 -13.93
N TYR A 11 -2.80 5.20 -13.29
CA TYR A 11 -1.37 5.51 -13.33
C TYR A 11 -0.42 4.32 -13.14
N HIS A 12 -0.84 3.17 -12.57
CA HIS A 12 0.13 2.09 -12.32
C HIS A 12 0.68 1.50 -13.61
N ALA A 13 -0.19 1.21 -14.58
CA ALA A 13 0.21 0.65 -15.87
C ALA A 13 1.19 1.58 -16.60
N GLN A 14 0.86 2.86 -16.69
CA GLN A 14 1.73 3.90 -17.27
C GLN A 14 3.05 4.03 -16.49
N SER A 15 3.02 4.01 -15.14
CA SER A 15 4.23 4.09 -14.31
C SER A 15 5.18 2.92 -14.58
N VAL A 16 4.66 1.69 -14.68
CA VAL A 16 5.47 0.51 -15.03
C VAL A 16 5.98 0.63 -16.46
N LYS A 17 5.13 1.03 -17.41
CA LYS A 17 5.50 1.22 -18.83
C LYS A 17 6.64 2.23 -18.99
N TYR A 18 6.57 3.37 -18.30
CA TYR A 18 7.66 4.35 -18.28
C TYR A 18 8.97 3.77 -17.78
N ILE A 19 8.96 2.94 -16.73
CA ILE A 19 10.19 2.32 -16.19
C ILE A 19 10.72 1.22 -17.14
N THR A 20 9.84 0.54 -17.87
CA THR A 20 10.21 -0.50 -18.83
C THR A 20 10.82 0.10 -20.11
N GLU A 21 10.21 1.15 -20.66
CA GLU A 21 10.67 1.79 -21.91
C GLU A 21 11.82 2.78 -21.65
N PHE A 22 11.82 3.44 -20.49
CA PHE A 22 12.82 4.44 -20.11
C PHE A 22 13.43 4.10 -18.76
N LYS A 23 14.75 4.28 -18.60
CA LYS A 23 15.41 3.99 -17.32
C LYS A 23 14.87 4.88 -16.19
N LEU A 24 14.77 6.18 -16.43
CA LEU A 24 14.29 7.20 -15.51
C LEU A 24 14.09 8.52 -16.26
N ILE A 25 12.97 9.21 -16.02
CA ILE A 25 12.64 10.48 -16.67
C ILE A 25 12.57 11.58 -15.62
N LEU A 26 13.30 12.68 -15.85
CA LEU A 26 13.29 13.85 -14.96
C LEU A 26 11.94 14.57 -15.05
N GLY A 27 11.36 14.93 -13.90
CA GLY A 27 10.10 15.67 -13.84
C GLY A 27 8.91 14.94 -14.48
N LEU A 28 8.93 13.60 -14.54
CA LEU A 28 7.84 12.77 -15.08
C LEU A 28 6.46 13.14 -14.48
N ALA A 29 6.42 13.55 -13.22
CA ALA A 29 5.21 13.99 -12.54
C ALA A 29 4.55 15.24 -13.15
N ASN A 30 5.25 15.99 -14.00
CA ASN A 30 4.71 17.15 -14.71
C ASN A 30 3.73 16.76 -15.84
N ILE A 31 3.85 15.55 -16.39
CA ILE A 31 2.89 15.04 -17.40
C ILE A 31 1.56 14.72 -16.73
N HIS A 32 1.64 14.01 -15.61
CA HIS A 32 0.51 13.60 -14.79
C HIS A 32 1.01 13.38 -13.37
N CYS A 33 0.45 14.11 -12.39
CA CYS A 33 0.99 14.18 -11.03
C CYS A 33 1.18 12.80 -10.37
N ARG A 34 0.26 11.84 -10.60
CA ARG A 34 0.34 10.50 -10.02
C ARG A 34 1.51 9.65 -10.55
N LEU A 35 2.12 10.01 -11.68
CA LEU A 35 3.38 9.37 -12.13
C LEU A 35 4.57 9.74 -11.21
N GLY A 36 4.40 10.77 -10.39
CA GLY A 36 5.31 11.09 -9.28
C GLY A 36 5.14 10.21 -8.05
N PHE A 37 4.12 9.34 -7.97
CA PHE A 37 3.95 8.42 -6.84
C PHE A 37 4.97 7.29 -6.94
N ASN A 38 6.10 7.47 -6.26
CA ASN A 38 7.20 6.53 -6.30
C ASN A 38 6.92 5.28 -5.46
N SER A 39 6.78 4.12 -6.12
CA SER A 39 6.73 2.81 -5.49
C SER A 39 7.77 1.88 -6.08
N ASN A 40 8.55 1.23 -5.23
CA ASN A 40 9.47 0.18 -5.65
C ASN A 40 8.75 -1.06 -6.21
N LEU A 41 7.43 -1.19 -6.01
CA LEU A 41 6.64 -2.26 -6.65
C LEU A 41 6.64 -2.10 -8.15
N PHE A 42 6.57 -0.86 -8.66
CA PHE A 42 6.57 -0.59 -10.08
C PHE A 42 7.92 -0.94 -10.71
N VAL A 43 9.02 -0.74 -9.98
CA VAL A 43 10.37 -1.14 -10.41
C VAL A 43 10.52 -2.67 -10.40
N LEU A 44 10.03 -3.35 -9.36
CA LEU A 44 10.00 -4.82 -9.33
C LEU A 44 9.17 -5.37 -10.49
N GLN A 45 8.02 -4.75 -10.76
CA GLN A 45 7.12 -5.19 -11.80
C GLN A 45 7.68 -4.97 -13.20
N SER A 46 8.33 -3.84 -13.48
CA SER A 46 8.94 -3.58 -14.79
C SER A 46 10.00 -4.63 -15.14
N ALA A 47 10.79 -5.07 -14.15
CA ALA A 47 11.75 -6.15 -14.32
C ALA A 47 11.09 -7.50 -14.67
N LEU A 48 9.88 -7.75 -14.16
CA LEU A 48 9.11 -8.98 -14.44
C LEU A 48 8.36 -8.93 -15.77
N VAL A 49 7.97 -7.74 -16.25
CA VAL A 49 7.31 -7.55 -17.56
C VAL A 49 8.22 -8.00 -18.71
N ILE A 50 9.53 -7.88 -18.55
CA ILE A 50 10.53 -8.38 -19.52
C ILE A 50 10.41 -9.91 -19.72
N ILE A 51 9.80 -10.63 -18.77
CA ILE A 51 9.70 -12.10 -18.74
C ILE A 51 8.28 -12.57 -19.18
N ASP A 52 7.56 -11.81 -20.01
CA ASP A 52 6.18 -12.10 -20.50
C ASP A 52 5.08 -12.28 -19.41
N TYR A 53 5.43 -12.26 -18.12
CA TYR A 53 4.49 -12.36 -17.01
C TYR A 53 3.85 -11.00 -16.72
N LYS A 54 2.68 -10.76 -17.32
CA LYS A 54 1.87 -9.56 -17.06
C LYS A 54 1.31 -9.56 -15.63
N TYR A 55 1.88 -8.72 -14.77
CA TYR A 55 1.25 -8.15 -13.56
C TYR A 55 0.70 -9.13 -12.50
N ILE A 56 1.42 -10.23 -12.24
CA ILE A 56 0.98 -11.31 -11.34
C ILE A 56 1.60 -11.22 -9.93
N ILE A 57 2.42 -10.21 -9.62
CA ILE A 57 3.27 -10.26 -8.40
C ILE A 57 2.46 -10.35 -7.10
N ASN A 58 1.34 -9.65 -7.03
CA ASN A 58 0.41 -9.69 -5.91
C ASN A 58 -0.22 -11.09 -5.76
N SER A 59 -0.77 -11.64 -6.86
CA SER A 59 -1.35 -12.98 -6.92
C SER A 59 -0.33 -14.07 -6.59
N TYR A 60 0.90 -13.93 -7.06
CA TYR A 60 2.00 -14.85 -6.77
C TYR A 60 2.38 -14.82 -5.29
N LEU A 61 2.52 -13.62 -4.70
CA LEU A 61 2.90 -13.50 -3.29
C LEU A 61 1.83 -14.03 -2.34
N ILE A 62 0.54 -13.76 -2.61
CA ILE A 62 -0.55 -14.32 -1.79
C ILE A 62 -0.66 -15.83 -1.96
N LEU A 63 -0.41 -16.37 -3.16
CA LEU A 63 -0.34 -17.81 -3.41
C LEU A 63 0.80 -18.45 -2.60
N LEU A 64 2.00 -17.87 -2.62
CA LEU A 64 3.12 -18.36 -1.83
C LEU A 64 2.82 -18.33 -0.32
N LEU A 65 2.23 -17.24 0.19
CA LEU A 65 1.82 -17.16 1.60
C LEU A 65 0.80 -18.25 1.95
N SER A 66 -0.16 -18.50 1.06
CA SER A 66 -1.20 -19.52 1.24
C SER A 66 -0.61 -20.93 1.23
N LEU A 67 0.22 -21.24 0.24
CA LEU A 67 0.92 -22.52 0.13
C LEU A 67 1.84 -22.75 1.33
N ASN A 68 2.62 -21.75 1.74
CA ASN A 68 3.47 -21.85 2.92
C ASN A 68 2.66 -22.16 4.19
N THR A 69 1.49 -21.52 4.33
CA THR A 69 0.57 -21.75 5.46
C THR A 69 0.04 -23.19 5.45
N VAL A 70 -0.38 -23.71 4.31
CA VAL A 70 -0.93 -25.08 4.17
C VAL A 70 0.17 -26.15 4.32
N PHE A 71 1.29 -26.03 3.61
CA PHE A 71 2.36 -27.03 3.65
C PHE A 71 2.99 -27.19 5.03
N HIS A 72 2.99 -26.13 5.84
CA HIS A 72 3.53 -26.16 7.20
C HIS A 72 2.45 -26.32 8.27
N ALA A 73 1.18 -26.55 7.91
CA ALA A 73 0.07 -26.63 8.87
C ALA A 73 0.34 -27.60 10.04
N ASN A 74 0.92 -28.77 9.75
CA ASN A 74 1.23 -29.79 10.77
C ASN A 74 2.46 -29.48 11.63
N LYS A 75 3.38 -28.65 11.13
CA LYS A 75 4.65 -28.31 11.82
C LYS A 75 4.57 -26.97 12.56
N ARG A 76 3.63 -26.12 12.18
CA ARG A 76 3.51 -24.73 12.63
C ARG A 76 2.74 -24.66 13.94
N ASN A 77 3.05 -23.66 14.77
CA ASN A 77 2.23 -23.35 15.93
C ASN A 77 0.80 -23.02 15.48
N LYS A 78 -0.20 -23.68 16.09
CA LYS A 78 -1.63 -23.50 15.78
C LYS A 78 -2.05 -22.02 15.80
N SER A 79 -1.52 -21.20 16.71
CA SER A 79 -1.88 -19.77 16.77
C SER A 79 -1.35 -18.98 15.56
N LEU A 80 -0.14 -19.29 15.09
CA LEU A 80 0.44 -18.68 13.88
C LEU A 80 -0.30 -19.14 12.62
N PHE A 81 -0.64 -20.43 12.54
CA PHE A 81 -1.41 -20.98 11.43
C PHE A 81 -2.78 -20.27 11.31
N LEU A 82 -3.52 -20.17 12.41
CA LEU A 82 -4.82 -19.49 12.42
C LEU A 82 -4.71 -17.98 12.11
N ALA A 83 -3.66 -17.31 12.59
CA ALA A 83 -3.42 -15.90 12.27
C ALA A 83 -3.13 -15.67 10.78
N ASN A 84 -2.38 -16.57 10.13
CA ASN A 84 -2.19 -16.55 8.68
C ASN A 84 -3.51 -16.77 7.93
N ILE A 85 -4.29 -17.78 8.31
CA ILE A 85 -5.60 -18.04 7.69
C ILE A 85 -6.53 -16.84 7.82
N ALA A 86 -6.65 -16.25 9.02
CA ALA A 86 -7.47 -15.06 9.24
C ALA A 86 -7.02 -13.87 8.38
N SER A 87 -5.70 -13.68 8.24
CA SER A 87 -5.13 -12.60 7.43
C SER A 87 -5.34 -12.83 5.93
N ILE A 88 -5.15 -14.06 5.46
CA ILE A 88 -5.41 -14.45 4.07
C ILE A 88 -6.89 -14.25 3.73
N CYS A 89 -7.80 -14.71 4.59
CA CYS A 89 -9.24 -14.49 4.44
C CYS A 89 -9.58 -12.99 4.37
N PHE A 90 -8.97 -12.16 5.21
CA PHE A 90 -9.21 -10.72 5.19
C PHE A 90 -8.64 -10.05 3.94
N ILE A 91 -7.44 -10.45 3.48
CA ILE A 91 -6.88 -9.96 2.21
C ILE A 91 -7.78 -10.33 1.04
N PHE A 92 -8.25 -11.58 0.97
CA PHE A 92 -9.20 -11.98 -0.07
C PHE A 92 -10.50 -11.20 0.03
N LEU A 93 -11.02 -10.98 1.25
CA LEU A 93 -12.25 -10.19 1.45
C LEU A 93 -12.16 -8.77 0.89
N PHE A 94 -11.00 -8.13 1.01
CA PHE A 94 -10.85 -6.76 0.51
C PHE A 94 -10.45 -6.72 -0.96
N PHE A 95 -9.54 -7.62 -1.37
CA PHE A 95 -8.82 -7.47 -2.62
C PHE A 95 -9.15 -8.54 -3.66
N PHE A 96 -10.15 -9.40 -3.50
CA PHE A 96 -10.42 -10.52 -4.42
C PHE A 96 -10.29 -10.15 -5.91
N PHE A 97 -10.93 -9.05 -6.35
CA PHE A 97 -10.84 -8.55 -7.74
C PHE A 97 -9.63 -7.66 -8.05
N ASN A 98 -8.94 -7.19 -7.01
CA ASN A 98 -7.81 -6.27 -7.10
C ASN A 98 -6.45 -6.96 -6.91
N ILE A 99 -6.43 -8.26 -6.56
CA ILE A 99 -5.20 -9.05 -6.39
C ILE A 99 -4.43 -9.17 -7.71
N ASN A 100 -5.12 -9.25 -8.86
CA ASN A 100 -4.50 -9.39 -10.18
C ASN A 100 -4.02 -8.04 -10.78
N GLY A 101 -3.95 -6.98 -9.97
CA GLY A 101 -3.55 -5.64 -10.38
C GLY A 101 -2.23 -5.18 -9.76
N LEU A 102 -1.86 -3.94 -10.07
CA LEU A 102 -0.62 -3.28 -9.63
C LEU A 102 -0.75 -2.52 -8.32
N SER A 103 -1.74 -2.90 -7.50
CA SER A 103 -1.99 -2.22 -6.24
C SER A 103 -0.82 -2.40 -5.26
N ASN A 104 -0.19 -1.27 -4.92
CA ASN A 104 0.77 -1.17 -3.82
C ASN A 104 0.13 -1.54 -2.47
N ASP A 105 -1.19 -1.36 -2.33
CA ASP A 105 -1.93 -1.64 -1.09
C ASP A 105 -1.95 -3.14 -0.79
N VAL A 106 -2.20 -3.97 -1.81
CA VAL A 106 -2.19 -5.43 -1.70
C VAL A 106 -0.80 -5.92 -1.31
N PHE A 107 0.22 -5.51 -2.06
CA PHE A 107 1.59 -5.95 -1.84
C PHE A 107 2.09 -5.58 -0.44
N ALA A 108 1.86 -4.32 -0.03
CA ALA A 108 2.23 -3.83 1.29
C ALA A 108 1.51 -4.60 2.40
N THR A 109 0.24 -4.94 2.22
CA THR A 109 -0.55 -5.71 3.19
C THR A 109 0.02 -7.13 3.35
N ILE A 110 0.33 -7.81 2.26
CA ILE A 110 0.92 -9.16 2.30
C ILE A 110 2.30 -9.12 2.95
N LEU A 111 3.15 -8.14 2.61
CA LEU A 111 4.45 -7.96 3.27
C LEU A 111 4.32 -7.67 4.76
N GLY A 112 3.31 -6.90 5.18
CA GLY A 112 3.01 -6.66 6.59
C GLY A 112 2.70 -7.95 7.35
N VAL A 113 1.94 -8.88 6.73
CA VAL A 113 1.67 -10.22 7.27
C VAL A 113 2.95 -11.05 7.35
N ILE A 114 3.75 -11.10 6.27
CA ILE A 114 5.01 -11.84 6.25
C ILE A 114 5.97 -11.33 7.35
N LEU A 115 6.04 -10.01 7.53
CA LEU A 115 6.88 -9.37 8.55
C LEU A 115 6.48 -9.81 9.95
N ILE A 116 5.19 -9.74 10.31
CA ILE A 116 4.76 -10.13 11.65
C ILE A 116 4.85 -11.64 11.88
N ASP A 117 4.56 -12.43 10.85
CA ASP A 117 4.68 -13.89 10.89
C ASP A 117 6.12 -14.32 11.18
N LEU A 118 7.09 -13.67 10.51
CA LEU A 118 8.51 -13.88 10.71
C LEU A 118 8.94 -13.54 12.15
N LEU A 119 8.50 -12.40 12.69
CA LEU A 119 8.84 -11.95 14.05
C LEU A 119 8.28 -12.90 15.11
N LEU A 120 7.02 -13.33 14.98
CA LEU A 120 6.38 -14.21 15.98
C LEU A 120 6.81 -15.67 15.87
N THR A 121 7.24 -16.12 14.68
CA THR A 121 7.83 -17.46 14.52
C THR A 121 9.15 -17.56 15.28
N ASN A 122 9.94 -16.48 15.28
CA ASN A 122 11.27 -16.45 15.89
C ASN A 122 11.31 -15.76 17.26
N GLU A 123 10.17 -15.53 17.91
CA GLU A 123 10.05 -14.82 19.21
C GLU A 123 10.98 -15.41 20.30
N LYS A 124 11.29 -16.71 20.24
CA LYS A 124 12.12 -17.43 21.23
C LYS A 124 13.58 -17.60 20.83
N ASP A 125 13.94 -17.24 19.61
CA ASP A 125 15.29 -17.46 19.10
C ASP A 125 16.14 -16.19 19.32
N TYR A 126 16.98 -16.22 20.36
CA TYR A 126 17.91 -15.12 20.65
C TYR A 126 19.00 -14.95 19.58
N SER A 127 19.21 -15.95 18.72
CA SER A 127 20.12 -15.87 17.57
C SER A 127 19.46 -15.26 16.33
N PHE A 128 18.14 -15.01 16.39
CA PHE A 128 17.37 -14.50 15.27
C PHE A 128 17.97 -13.21 14.71
N ASN A 129 18.14 -13.22 13.40
CA ASN A 129 18.85 -12.17 12.73
C ASN A 129 17.92 -11.01 12.36
N ASN A 130 17.97 -9.93 13.16
CA ASN A 130 17.14 -8.72 12.99
C ASN A 130 17.26 -8.05 11.59
N GLN A 131 18.22 -8.45 10.76
CA GLN A 131 18.46 -7.85 9.45
C GLN A 131 17.35 -8.15 8.43
N LEU A 132 16.77 -9.36 8.44
CA LEU A 132 15.68 -9.68 7.51
C LEU A 132 14.40 -8.86 7.79
N PRO A 133 13.92 -8.74 9.05
CA PRO A 133 12.85 -7.80 9.37
C PRO A 133 13.16 -6.36 8.98
N ILE A 134 14.39 -5.87 9.24
CA ILE A 134 14.80 -4.50 8.87
C ILE A 134 14.73 -4.30 7.35
N LEU A 135 15.20 -5.28 6.56
CA LEU A 135 15.12 -5.26 5.09
C LEU A 135 13.67 -5.24 4.61
N ILE A 136 12.82 -6.13 5.12
CA ILE A 136 11.41 -6.21 4.75
C ILE A 136 10.69 -4.90 5.12
N THR A 137 10.92 -4.36 6.31
CA THR A 137 10.33 -3.07 6.72
C THR A 137 10.81 -1.91 5.86
N SER A 138 12.11 -1.85 5.55
CA SER A 138 12.66 -0.78 4.70
C SER A 138 12.05 -0.85 3.30
N TYR A 139 11.93 -2.06 2.73
CA TYR A 139 11.28 -2.25 1.45
C TYR A 139 9.78 -1.90 1.50
N LEU A 140 9.06 -2.34 2.53
CA LEU A 140 7.64 -2.03 2.75
C LEU A 140 7.38 -0.51 2.73
N ILE A 141 8.24 0.30 3.34
CA ILE A 141 8.14 1.78 3.30
C ILE A 141 8.28 2.31 1.87
N THR A 142 9.19 1.75 1.07
CA THR A 142 9.38 2.16 -0.35
C THR A 142 8.27 1.68 -1.29
N ILE A 143 7.47 0.68 -0.89
CA ILE A 143 6.25 0.27 -1.61
C ILE A 143 5.11 1.23 -1.31
N LYS A 144 4.95 1.57 -0.03
CA LYS A 144 3.83 2.35 0.46
C LYS A 144 4.30 3.25 1.59
N LEU A 145 4.38 4.55 1.31
CA LEU A 145 4.87 5.54 2.26
C LEU A 145 4.11 5.53 3.59
N SER A 146 2.80 5.25 3.59
CA SER A 146 2.03 5.18 4.83
C SER A 146 2.52 4.08 5.77
N ALA A 147 3.30 3.10 5.29
CA ALA A 147 3.95 2.08 6.11
C ALA A 147 5.17 2.59 6.91
N VAL A 148 5.50 3.89 6.83
CA VAL A 148 6.56 4.53 7.63
C VAL A 148 6.41 4.30 9.13
N VAL A 149 5.20 4.04 9.64
CA VAL A 149 4.96 3.69 11.04
C VAL A 149 5.67 2.40 11.45
N PHE A 150 5.87 1.45 10.52
CA PHE A 150 6.72 0.29 10.79
C PHE A 150 8.18 0.67 11.02
N GLY A 151 8.62 1.90 10.72
CA GLY A 151 9.93 2.42 11.12
C GLY A 151 10.17 2.35 12.64
N ILE A 152 9.12 2.37 13.46
CA ILE A 152 9.20 2.10 14.91
C ILE A 152 9.84 0.72 15.17
N LEU A 153 9.51 -0.29 14.36
CA LEU A 153 10.11 -1.63 14.45
C LEU A 153 11.61 -1.59 14.16
N ILE A 154 12.04 -0.84 13.13
CA ILE A 154 13.46 -0.69 12.80
C ILE A 154 14.19 -0.11 14.01
N ILE A 155 13.70 1.00 14.56
CA ILE A 155 14.30 1.65 15.74
C ILE A 155 14.35 0.67 16.91
N TYR A 156 13.25 -0.05 17.19
CA TYR A 156 13.19 -1.04 18.26
C TYR A 156 14.24 -2.15 18.10
N LEU A 157 14.33 -2.76 16.91
CA LEU A 157 15.26 -3.85 16.63
C LEU A 157 16.74 -3.41 16.68
N LEU A 158 17.03 -2.17 16.27
CA LEU A 158 18.37 -1.58 16.36
C LEU A 158 18.77 -1.31 17.81
N VAL A 159 17.85 -0.78 18.63
CA VAL A 159 18.10 -0.52 20.06
C VAL A 159 18.31 -1.82 20.84
N LYS A 160 17.55 -2.87 20.51
CA LYS A 160 17.68 -4.21 21.14
C LYS A 160 19.02 -4.87 20.81
N ASN A 161 19.60 -4.60 19.65
CA ASN A 161 20.84 -5.23 19.20
C ASN A 161 21.88 -4.20 18.70
N ARG A 162 22.42 -3.42 19.66
CA ARG A 162 23.32 -2.27 19.39
C ARG A 162 24.53 -2.62 18.53
N ASN A 163 25.07 -3.83 18.68
CA ASN A 163 26.26 -4.28 17.92
C ASN A 163 25.98 -4.41 16.41
N LYS A 164 24.72 -4.55 16.00
CA LYS A 164 24.31 -4.66 14.60
C LYS A 164 23.67 -3.37 14.08
N LEU A 165 23.73 -2.28 14.84
CA LEU A 165 23.04 -1.02 14.52
C LEU A 165 23.52 -0.42 13.20
N ILE A 166 24.84 -0.33 13.00
CA ILE A 166 25.44 0.21 11.77
C ILE A 166 25.00 -0.60 10.55
N TYR A 167 25.05 -1.94 10.64
CA TYR A 167 24.62 -2.81 9.54
C TYR A 167 23.14 -2.64 9.21
N GLY A 168 22.27 -2.58 10.23
CA GLY A 168 20.85 -2.34 10.01
C GLY A 168 20.56 -0.99 9.36
N MET A 169 21.24 0.08 9.79
CA MET A 169 21.14 1.40 9.16
C MET A 169 21.64 1.40 7.72
N LEU A 170 22.77 0.73 7.43
CA LEU A 170 23.30 0.60 6.07
C LEU A 170 22.34 -0.17 5.15
N LEU A 171 21.73 -1.25 5.64
CA LEU A 171 20.73 -2.01 4.87
C LEU A 171 19.48 -1.19 4.59
N SER A 172 18.98 -0.43 5.58
CA SER A 172 17.87 0.50 5.36
C SER A 172 18.23 1.60 4.37
N ALA A 173 19.42 2.19 4.48
CA ALA A 173 19.90 3.23 3.57
C ALA A 173 20.05 2.69 2.13
N LEU A 174 20.54 1.47 1.95
CA LEU A 174 20.68 0.84 0.64
C LEU A 174 19.35 0.72 -0.11
N ILE A 175 18.23 0.56 0.60
CA ILE A 175 16.90 0.44 0.00
C ILE A 175 16.22 1.82 -0.13
N ILE A 176 16.26 2.62 0.94
CA ILE A 176 15.50 3.87 1.03
C ILE A 176 16.19 5.00 0.25
N ALA A 177 17.52 5.09 0.24
CA ALA A 177 18.22 6.19 -0.40
C ALA A 177 18.02 6.22 -1.94
N PRO A 178 18.14 5.10 -2.68
CA PRO A 178 17.82 5.10 -4.12
C PRO A 178 16.36 5.47 -4.39
N TRP A 179 15.44 5.06 -3.52
CA TRP A 179 14.03 5.44 -3.62
C TRP A 179 13.83 6.95 -3.40
N LEU A 180 14.52 7.57 -2.44
CA LEU A 180 14.49 9.03 -2.24
C LEU A 180 15.09 9.78 -3.43
N VAL A 181 16.23 9.32 -3.96
CA VAL A 181 16.85 9.91 -5.17
C VAL A 181 15.88 9.83 -6.35
N ARG A 182 15.22 8.69 -6.55
CA ARG A 182 14.20 8.54 -7.60
C ARG A 182 13.04 9.51 -7.41
N ASN A 183 12.53 9.72 -6.18
CA ASN A 183 11.50 10.73 -5.91
C ASN A 183 11.93 12.13 -6.37
N ILE A 184 13.15 12.53 -6.01
CA ILE A 184 13.71 13.83 -6.39
C ILE A 184 13.80 13.94 -7.91
N MET A 185 14.26 12.89 -8.59
CA MET A 185 14.40 12.91 -10.05
C MET A 185 13.04 12.97 -10.77
N ILE A 186 12.03 12.19 -10.36
CA ILE A 186 10.74 12.14 -11.06
C ILE A 186 9.82 13.33 -10.76
N SER A 187 10.01 14.03 -9.62
CA SER A 187 9.07 15.06 -9.15
C SER A 187 9.72 16.37 -8.69
N GLY A 188 11.00 16.35 -8.35
CA GLY A 188 11.71 17.44 -7.69
C GLY A 188 11.46 17.57 -6.19
N TYR A 189 10.69 16.66 -5.58
CA TYR A 189 10.47 16.61 -4.12
C TYR A 189 11.17 15.40 -3.50
N LEU A 190 11.58 15.52 -2.23
CA LEU A 190 12.16 14.39 -1.49
C LEU A 190 11.15 13.24 -1.35
N ILE A 191 9.88 13.58 -1.09
CA ILE A 191 8.76 12.66 -0.94
C ILE A 191 7.53 13.29 -1.59
N PHE A 192 7.16 12.87 -2.80
CA PHE A 192 5.97 13.37 -3.49
C PHE A 192 4.72 12.53 -3.11
N PRO A 193 3.53 13.14 -2.93
CA PRO A 193 3.16 14.55 -3.05
C PRO A 193 3.13 15.27 -1.69
N TYR A 194 4.21 15.22 -0.89
CA TYR A 194 4.29 15.93 0.39
C TYR A 194 5.10 17.22 0.22
N PRO A 195 4.50 18.32 -0.28
CA PRO A 195 5.21 19.57 -0.57
C PRO A 195 5.74 20.29 0.68
N GLN A 196 5.40 19.82 1.88
CA GLN A 196 5.93 20.35 3.14
C GLN A 196 7.44 20.13 3.29
N VAL A 197 7.98 19.09 2.65
CA VAL A 197 9.43 18.79 2.65
C VAL A 197 10.02 19.25 1.31
N ASP A 198 10.19 20.56 1.21
CA ASP A 198 10.73 21.22 0.03
C ASP A 198 12.20 21.63 0.25
N LEU A 199 13.13 20.81 -0.24
CA LEU A 199 14.57 20.98 -0.03
C LEU A 199 15.35 21.34 -1.30
N PHE A 200 14.72 21.24 -2.48
CA PHE A 200 15.41 21.32 -3.76
C PHE A 200 14.76 22.35 -4.69
N ASN A 201 15.60 23.08 -5.42
CA ASN A 201 15.19 24.01 -6.47
C ASN A 201 15.69 23.50 -7.82
N LEU A 202 14.89 22.66 -8.49
CA LEU A 202 15.24 22.01 -9.75
C LEU A 202 14.36 22.57 -10.87
N GLN A 203 14.93 22.73 -12.07
CA GLN A 203 14.23 23.29 -13.24
C GLN A 203 12.97 22.50 -13.66
N TYR A 204 12.88 21.22 -13.29
CA TYR A 204 11.80 20.30 -13.64
C TYR A 204 10.91 19.94 -12.45
N LYS A 205 11.08 20.61 -11.32
CA LYS A 205 10.29 20.34 -10.13
C LYS A 205 8.83 20.67 -10.38
N VAL A 206 7.93 19.79 -9.91
CA VAL A 206 6.49 20.00 -10.01
C VAL A 206 6.11 21.32 -9.33
N PRO A 207 5.31 22.19 -9.99
CA PRO A 207 4.86 23.44 -9.40
C PRO A 207 4.26 23.22 -8.01
N LYS A 208 4.57 24.13 -7.09
CA LYS A 208 4.17 24.03 -5.68
C LYS A 208 2.65 23.92 -5.57
N GLU A 209 1.93 24.72 -6.36
CA GLU A 209 0.48 24.74 -6.43
C GLU A 209 -0.08 23.35 -6.77
N THR A 210 0.41 22.73 -7.85
CA THR A 210 0.02 21.37 -8.28
C THR A 210 0.35 20.30 -7.25
N ALA A 211 1.47 20.43 -6.54
CA ALA A 211 1.84 19.50 -5.48
C ALA A 211 0.88 19.60 -4.27
N TYR A 212 0.46 20.80 -3.87
CA TYR A 212 -0.56 20.99 -2.82
C TYR A 212 -1.94 20.52 -3.26
N GLU A 213 -2.36 20.80 -4.49
CA GLU A 213 -3.60 20.27 -5.07
C GLU A 213 -3.61 18.75 -4.99
N THR A 214 -2.54 18.09 -5.46
CA THR A 214 -2.42 16.62 -5.41
C THR A 214 -2.48 16.08 -3.97
N PHE A 215 -1.80 16.76 -3.02
CA PHE A 215 -1.84 16.39 -1.60
C PHE A 215 -3.26 16.46 -1.03
N TYR A 216 -3.98 17.56 -1.29
CA TYR A 216 -5.33 17.75 -0.79
C TYR A 216 -6.36 16.86 -1.50
N ASP A 217 -6.20 16.57 -2.78
CA ASP A 217 -7.09 15.69 -3.53
C ASP A 217 -7.11 14.28 -2.94
N ILE A 218 -5.93 13.72 -2.62
CA ILE A 218 -5.83 12.41 -1.95
C ILE A 218 -6.54 12.45 -0.59
N LYS A 219 -6.32 13.51 0.18
CA LYS A 219 -6.88 13.66 1.52
C LYS A 219 -8.40 13.86 1.50
N ASN A 220 -8.91 14.71 0.61
CA ASN A 220 -10.33 14.99 0.44
C ASN A 220 -11.05 13.74 -0.08
N TRP A 221 -10.48 13.03 -1.05
CA TRP A 221 -11.00 11.74 -1.52
C TRP A 221 -11.17 10.77 -0.35
N ALA A 222 -10.12 10.60 0.46
CA ALA A 222 -10.15 9.70 1.61
C ALA A 222 -11.14 10.13 2.72
N ARG A 223 -11.55 11.41 2.72
CA ARG A 223 -12.60 11.96 3.59
C ARG A 223 -13.95 12.05 2.88
N THR A 224 -14.23 11.14 1.94
CA THR A 224 -15.49 11.06 1.16
C THR A 224 -15.84 12.37 0.45
N GLY A 225 -14.85 13.06 -0.10
CA GLY A 225 -15.01 14.33 -0.83
C GLY A 225 -15.33 15.54 0.05
N THR A 226 -15.27 15.42 1.38
CA THR A 226 -15.52 16.56 2.28
C THR A 226 -14.38 17.57 2.25
N THR A 227 -14.71 18.85 2.45
CA THR A 227 -13.72 19.92 2.46
C THR A 227 -12.85 19.87 3.72
N MET A 228 -11.61 20.36 3.60
CA MET A 228 -10.67 20.46 4.72
C MET A 228 -11.13 21.43 5.83
N SER A 229 -12.06 22.34 5.51
CA SER A 229 -12.62 23.31 6.46
C SER A 229 -13.77 22.77 7.30
N MET A 230 -14.30 21.58 6.99
CA MET A 230 -15.42 20.99 7.71
C MET A 230 -15.04 20.68 9.18
N PRO A 231 -15.88 21.07 10.17
CA PRO A 231 -15.65 20.75 11.58
C PRO A 231 -15.44 19.25 11.81
N PHE A 232 -14.58 18.90 12.76
CA PHE A 232 -14.18 17.51 12.99
C PHE A 232 -15.36 16.55 13.20
N ILE A 233 -16.32 16.92 14.07
CA ILE A 233 -17.48 16.07 14.39
C ILE A 233 -18.38 15.87 13.16
N GLU A 234 -18.62 16.94 12.41
CA GLU A 234 -19.42 16.91 11.19
C GLU A 234 -18.76 16.05 10.12
N TRP A 235 -17.45 16.22 9.94
CA TRP A 235 -16.65 15.39 9.04
C TRP A 235 -16.73 13.92 9.42
N VAL A 236 -16.48 13.55 10.68
CA VAL A 236 -16.53 12.15 11.12
C VAL A 236 -17.92 11.56 10.93
N LYS A 237 -18.99 12.33 11.20
CA LYS A 237 -20.36 11.88 10.96
C LYS A 237 -20.60 11.59 9.48
N THR A 238 -20.26 12.53 8.59
CA THR A 238 -20.42 12.36 7.13
C THR A 238 -19.57 11.21 6.59
N TRP A 239 -18.32 11.12 7.02
CA TRP A 239 -17.41 10.03 6.65
C TRP A 239 -17.97 8.68 7.08
N SER A 240 -18.43 8.55 8.34
CA SER A 240 -19.02 7.31 8.86
C SER A 240 -20.36 6.93 8.25
N SER A 241 -21.15 7.91 7.75
CA SER A 241 -22.41 7.61 7.06
C SER A 241 -22.23 6.92 5.71
N ASN A 242 -21.03 6.98 5.13
CA ASN A 242 -20.68 6.32 3.87
C ASN A 242 -20.01 4.95 4.08
N PHE A 243 -19.97 4.44 5.32
CA PHE A 243 -19.32 3.17 5.60
C PHE A 243 -19.96 2.02 4.84
N GLN A 244 -19.10 1.32 4.12
CA GLN A 244 -19.38 0.02 3.58
C GLN A 244 -19.05 -1.06 4.61
N TYR A 245 -19.51 -2.27 4.34
CA TYR A 245 -19.25 -3.44 5.19
C TYR A 245 -17.76 -3.60 5.53
N ILE A 246 -16.88 -3.30 4.57
CA ILE A 246 -15.43 -3.46 4.74
C ILE A 246 -14.81 -2.46 5.72
N ASP A 247 -15.39 -1.26 5.85
CA ASP A 247 -14.97 -0.25 6.81
C ASP A 247 -15.29 -0.72 8.23
N ILE A 248 -16.47 -1.31 8.41
CA ILE A 248 -16.92 -1.87 9.69
C ILE A 248 -15.99 -3.03 10.10
N VAL A 249 -15.70 -3.97 9.20
CA VAL A 249 -14.77 -5.08 9.48
C VAL A 249 -13.39 -4.56 9.89
N SER A 250 -12.91 -3.53 9.21
CA SER A 250 -11.63 -2.89 9.51
C SER A 250 -11.62 -2.26 10.91
N LEU A 251 -12.68 -1.56 11.31
CA LEU A 251 -12.83 -1.00 12.66
C LEU A 251 -12.99 -2.08 13.76
N LEU A 252 -13.59 -3.23 13.43
CA LEU A 252 -13.65 -4.37 14.34
C LEU A 252 -12.26 -4.97 14.58
N SER A 253 -11.39 -5.02 13.57
CA SER A 253 -10.00 -5.48 13.74
C SER A 253 -9.22 -4.61 14.73
N LEU A 254 -9.45 -3.29 14.71
CA LEU A 254 -8.91 -2.35 15.67
C LEU A 254 -9.46 -2.61 17.09
N SER A 255 -10.78 -2.81 17.19
CA SER A 255 -11.45 -3.07 18.46
C SER A 255 -10.91 -4.35 19.13
N LEU A 256 -10.70 -5.41 18.34
CA LEU A 256 -10.09 -6.65 18.80
C LEU A 256 -8.66 -6.45 19.30
N LEU A 257 -7.87 -5.63 18.61
CA LEU A 257 -6.51 -5.31 19.03
C LEU A 257 -6.51 -4.56 20.36
N PHE A 258 -7.41 -3.59 20.57
CA PHE A 258 -7.55 -2.90 21.85
C PHE A 258 -7.93 -3.85 22.98
N LEU A 259 -8.84 -4.81 22.75
CA LEU A 259 -9.19 -5.83 23.74
C LEU A 259 -7.99 -6.70 24.11
N VAL A 260 -7.16 -7.07 23.13
CA VAL A 260 -5.92 -7.82 23.36
C VAL A 260 -4.93 -7.00 24.20
N ILE A 261 -4.70 -5.73 23.86
CA ILE A 261 -3.84 -4.84 24.63
C ILE A 261 -4.35 -4.70 26.07
N PHE A 262 -5.65 -4.45 26.25
CA PHE A 262 -6.27 -4.33 27.56
C PHE A 262 -6.08 -5.60 28.40
N HIS A 263 -6.37 -6.76 27.80
CA HIS A 263 -6.16 -8.05 28.47
C HIS A 263 -4.68 -8.28 28.81
N MET A 264 -3.73 -7.90 27.95
CA MET A 264 -2.29 -7.99 28.26
C MET A 264 -1.88 -7.11 29.43
N ILE A 265 -2.36 -5.87 29.46
CA ILE A 265 -2.06 -4.92 30.54
C ILE A 265 -2.59 -5.45 31.88
N ILE A 266 -3.71 -6.18 31.90
CA ILE A 266 -4.24 -6.75 33.14
C ILE A 266 -3.55 -8.06 33.51
N TYR A 267 -3.41 -8.99 32.56
CA TYR A 267 -3.09 -10.39 32.88
C TYR A 267 -1.72 -10.87 32.39
N ASN A 268 -1.06 -10.17 31.46
CA ASN A 268 0.13 -10.68 30.76
C ASN A 268 1.22 -9.62 30.54
N ARG A 269 1.53 -8.85 31.59
CA ARG A 269 2.44 -7.68 31.55
C ARG A 269 3.90 -7.97 31.14
N LYS A 270 4.29 -9.24 30.97
CA LYS A 270 5.69 -9.64 30.77
C LYS A 270 6.14 -9.69 29.30
N ASN A 271 5.22 -9.67 28.33
CA ASN A 271 5.57 -9.74 26.90
C ASN A 271 5.69 -8.35 26.27
N HIS A 272 6.80 -7.66 26.54
CA HIS A 272 7.06 -6.30 26.05
C HIS A 272 7.20 -6.23 24.53
N ASP A 273 7.88 -7.20 23.91
CA ASP A 273 8.05 -7.29 22.45
C ASP A 273 6.69 -7.31 21.73
N PHE A 274 5.78 -8.18 22.19
CA PHE A 274 4.45 -8.28 21.59
C PHE A 274 3.63 -7.00 21.80
N LEU A 275 3.76 -6.33 22.94
CA LEU A 275 3.10 -5.04 23.17
C LEU A 275 3.58 -3.98 22.18
N ILE A 276 4.88 -3.95 21.86
CA ILE A 276 5.43 -3.03 20.85
C ILE A 276 4.82 -3.32 19.47
N TYR A 277 4.66 -4.60 19.10
CA TYR A 277 3.98 -4.97 17.86
C TYR A 277 2.53 -4.48 17.85
N CYS A 278 1.79 -4.66 18.94
CA CYS A 278 0.44 -4.08 19.06
C CYS A 278 0.43 -2.55 18.95
N CYS A 279 1.39 -1.86 19.56
CA CYS A 279 1.52 -0.41 19.46
C CYS A 279 1.74 0.06 18.02
N ILE A 280 2.52 -0.66 17.21
CA ILE A 280 2.71 -0.34 15.78
C ILE A 280 1.37 -0.38 15.04
N GLY A 281 0.54 -1.41 15.30
CA GLY A 281 -0.79 -1.52 14.70
C GLY A 281 -1.70 -0.36 15.09
N VAL A 282 -1.76 -0.02 16.38
CA VAL A 282 -2.57 1.10 16.89
C VAL A 282 -2.10 2.45 16.32
N VAL A 283 -0.80 2.74 16.40
CA VAL A 283 -0.24 3.99 15.84
C VAL A 283 -0.46 4.05 14.34
N GLY A 284 -0.37 2.92 13.63
CA GLY A 284 -0.64 2.81 12.20
C GLY A 284 -2.07 3.17 11.82
N ILE A 285 -3.05 2.69 12.59
CA ILE A 285 -4.46 2.99 12.37
C ILE A 285 -4.78 4.45 12.72
N PHE A 286 -4.21 5.00 13.80
CA PHE A 286 -4.34 6.44 14.08
C PHE A 286 -3.71 7.29 12.98
N PHE A 287 -2.51 6.92 12.51
CA PHE A 287 -1.84 7.59 11.40
C PHE A 287 -2.72 7.57 10.15
N TRP A 288 -3.28 6.42 9.78
CA TRP A 288 -4.23 6.28 8.69
C TRP A 288 -5.44 7.20 8.85
N PHE A 289 -6.07 7.21 10.03
CA PHE A 289 -7.27 8.00 10.31
C PHE A 289 -7.07 9.50 10.11
N PHE A 290 -5.92 10.04 10.54
CA PHE A 290 -5.63 11.48 10.43
C PHE A 290 -5.03 11.91 9.08
N THR A 291 -4.51 10.96 8.30
CA THR A 291 -3.86 11.25 7.02
C THR A 291 -4.78 11.02 5.83
N ALA A 292 -5.24 9.79 5.63
CA ALA A 292 -6.06 9.38 4.49
C ALA A 292 -6.99 8.22 4.90
N PRO A 293 -8.15 8.51 5.54
CA PRO A 293 -9.06 7.54 6.13
C PRO A 293 -9.95 6.79 5.12
N ASP A 294 -9.38 6.43 3.97
CA ASP A 294 -9.97 5.45 3.06
C ASP A 294 -9.45 4.07 3.46
N THR A 295 -10.32 3.11 3.74
CA THR A 295 -9.95 1.81 4.32
C THR A 295 -8.87 1.10 3.50
N ARG A 296 -8.86 1.26 2.17
CA ARG A 296 -7.81 0.73 1.29
C ARG A 296 -6.41 1.18 1.70
N PHE A 297 -6.26 2.43 2.11
CA PHE A 297 -4.98 2.98 2.53
C PHE A 297 -4.50 2.43 3.88
N GLY A 298 -5.43 2.00 4.75
CA GLY A 298 -5.16 1.45 6.09
C GLY A 298 -4.99 -0.07 6.15
N MET A 299 -5.24 -0.80 5.04
CA MET A 299 -5.33 -2.27 5.04
C MET A 299 -4.13 -3.00 5.63
N VAL A 300 -2.92 -2.49 5.42
CA VAL A 300 -1.71 -3.08 6.03
C VAL A 300 -1.84 -3.16 7.56
N TYR A 301 -2.44 -2.16 8.19
CA TYR A 301 -2.60 -2.09 9.63
C TYR A 301 -3.80 -2.89 10.14
N PHE A 302 -4.92 -2.90 9.41
CA PHE A 302 -6.09 -3.69 9.79
C PHE A 302 -5.80 -5.20 9.72
N VAL A 303 -5.17 -5.68 8.65
CA VAL A 303 -4.79 -7.09 8.52
C VAL A 303 -3.70 -7.44 9.53
N TYR A 304 -2.71 -6.58 9.74
CA TYR A 304 -1.69 -6.75 10.78
C TYR A 304 -2.31 -6.84 12.18
N SER A 305 -3.32 -6.02 12.48
CA SER A 305 -4.07 -6.04 13.75
C SER A 305 -4.87 -7.33 13.93
N THR A 306 -5.52 -7.81 12.86
CA THR A 306 -6.20 -9.11 12.83
C THR A 306 -5.22 -10.24 13.09
N TYR A 307 -4.04 -10.23 12.45
CA TYR A 307 -3.00 -11.23 12.68
C TYR A 307 -2.59 -11.30 14.15
N LEU A 308 -2.20 -10.16 14.74
CA LEU A 308 -1.78 -10.07 16.14
C LEU A 308 -2.89 -10.54 17.08
N SER A 309 -4.11 -10.07 16.86
CA SER A 309 -5.25 -10.41 17.70
C SER A 309 -5.55 -11.91 17.67
N THR A 310 -5.58 -12.49 16.46
CA THR A 310 -5.79 -13.93 16.27
C THR A 310 -4.70 -14.73 16.99
N TYR A 311 -3.43 -14.38 16.74
CA TYR A 311 -2.30 -15.06 17.36
C TYR A 311 -2.40 -15.03 18.89
N TYR A 312 -2.69 -13.86 19.48
CA TYR A 312 -2.78 -13.70 20.92
C TYR A 312 -3.91 -14.52 21.53
N ILE A 313 -5.13 -14.43 20.96
CA ILE A 313 -6.32 -15.13 21.43
C ILE A 313 -6.07 -16.64 21.42
N PHE A 314 -5.57 -17.19 20.32
CA PHE A 314 -5.37 -18.64 20.21
C PHE A 314 -4.16 -19.17 20.99
N LYS A 315 -3.14 -18.34 21.25
CA LYS A 315 -1.98 -18.70 22.08
C LYS A 315 -2.31 -18.70 23.58
N ASN A 316 -2.97 -17.64 24.06
CA ASN A 316 -3.06 -17.35 25.49
C ASN A 316 -4.43 -17.64 26.11
N ILE A 317 -5.53 -17.50 25.36
CA ILE A 317 -6.88 -17.69 25.90
C ILE A 317 -7.23 -19.19 25.80
N ARG A 318 -6.88 -19.97 26.84
CA ARG A 318 -7.08 -21.44 26.84
C ARG A 318 -8.49 -21.90 27.19
N LYS A 319 -9.22 -21.19 28.07
CA LYS A 319 -10.39 -21.73 28.79
C LYS A 319 -11.79 -21.41 28.22
N SER A 320 -11.95 -20.39 27.38
CA SER A 320 -13.26 -20.05 26.82
C SER A 320 -13.39 -20.61 25.40
N SER A 321 -13.99 -21.79 25.27
CA SER A 321 -14.46 -22.32 23.97
C SER A 321 -15.34 -21.30 23.27
N ASP A 322 -16.18 -20.60 24.05
CA ASP A 322 -17.19 -19.68 23.52
C ASP A 322 -16.56 -18.45 22.87
N VAL A 323 -15.51 -17.86 23.45
CA VAL A 323 -14.79 -16.73 22.82
C VAL A 323 -14.13 -17.17 21.51
N LYS A 324 -13.55 -18.38 21.46
CA LYS A 324 -12.97 -18.91 20.23
C LYS A 324 -14.03 -19.26 19.19
N ILE A 325 -15.16 -19.81 19.62
CA ILE A 325 -16.29 -20.17 18.75
C ILE A 325 -16.90 -18.88 18.18
N VAL A 326 -17.22 -17.89 19.02
CA VAL A 326 -17.71 -16.58 18.57
C VAL A 326 -16.71 -15.96 17.61
N TYR A 327 -15.44 -15.84 17.97
CA TYR A 327 -14.41 -15.29 17.08
C TYR A 327 -14.31 -16.04 15.75
N THR A 328 -14.37 -17.38 15.77
CA THR A 328 -14.30 -18.20 14.55
C THR A 328 -15.56 -18.07 13.72
N LEU A 329 -16.75 -18.11 14.32
CA LEU A 329 -18.03 -17.89 13.64
C LEU A 329 -18.10 -16.49 13.05
N THR A 330 -17.55 -15.50 13.74
CA THR A 330 -17.39 -14.13 13.29
C THR A 330 -16.47 -14.07 12.06
N LEU A 331 -15.26 -14.65 12.10
CA LEU A 331 -14.39 -14.72 10.92
C LEU A 331 -15.00 -15.50 9.74
N VAL A 332 -15.69 -16.61 10.00
CA VAL A 332 -16.31 -17.47 8.98
C VAL A 332 -17.52 -16.78 8.36
N SER A 333 -18.41 -16.18 9.15
CA SER A 333 -19.54 -15.43 8.63
C SER A 333 -19.07 -14.26 7.77
N TYR A 334 -17.95 -13.61 8.16
CA TYR A 334 -17.34 -12.57 7.35
C TYR A 334 -16.79 -13.08 6.01
N PHE A 335 -16.08 -14.20 6.03
CA PHE A 335 -15.59 -14.82 4.81
C PHE A 335 -16.73 -15.23 3.87
N LEU A 336 -17.85 -15.74 4.41
CA LEU A 336 -19.03 -16.10 3.62
C LEU A 336 -19.74 -14.88 3.05
N ILE A 337 -19.91 -13.80 3.82
CA ILE A 337 -20.50 -12.54 3.33
C ILE A 337 -19.64 -11.96 2.20
N SER A 338 -18.31 -11.99 2.35
CA SER A 338 -17.37 -11.61 1.30
C SER A 338 -17.63 -12.36 0.01
N LEU A 339 -17.67 -13.69 0.08
CA LEU A 339 -17.82 -14.53 -1.09
C LEU A 339 -19.12 -14.21 -1.82
N ILE A 340 -20.20 -13.90 -1.08
CA ILE A 340 -21.47 -13.50 -1.68
C ILE A 340 -21.34 -12.14 -2.38
N SER A 341 -20.76 -11.12 -1.73
CA SER A 341 -20.54 -9.81 -2.37
C SER A 341 -19.62 -9.93 -3.59
N ASP A 342 -18.59 -10.76 -3.49
CA ASP A 342 -17.62 -10.96 -4.55
C ASP A 342 -18.27 -11.67 -5.74
N VAL A 343 -19.06 -12.71 -5.51
CA VAL A 343 -19.83 -13.36 -6.58
C VAL A 343 -20.77 -12.36 -7.28
N GLY A 344 -21.35 -11.41 -6.54
CA GLY A 344 -22.14 -10.31 -7.11
C GLY A 344 -21.32 -9.45 -8.08
N ILE A 345 -20.16 -8.96 -7.64
CA ILE A 345 -19.24 -8.16 -8.47
C ILE A 345 -18.74 -8.98 -9.67
N TRP A 346 -18.37 -10.24 -9.47
CA TRP A 346 -17.96 -11.12 -10.55
C TRP A 346 -19.07 -11.26 -11.60
N ASN A 347 -20.31 -11.49 -11.20
CA ASN A 347 -21.41 -11.61 -12.14
C ASN A 347 -21.67 -10.31 -12.91
N GLN A 348 -21.42 -9.15 -12.30
CA GLN A 348 -21.50 -7.85 -12.97
C GLN A 348 -20.38 -7.69 -14.02
N TYR A 349 -19.12 -7.96 -13.65
CA TYR A 349 -17.96 -7.61 -14.48
C TYR A 349 -17.41 -8.77 -15.33
N ARG A 350 -17.88 -10.01 -15.16
CA ARG A 350 -17.36 -11.18 -15.89
C ARG A 350 -17.51 -11.05 -17.40
N ASN A 351 -18.56 -10.37 -17.85
CA ASN A 351 -18.87 -10.17 -19.26
C ASN A 351 -18.52 -8.76 -19.75
N GLU A 352 -17.99 -7.89 -18.89
CA GLU A 352 -17.55 -6.57 -19.32
C GLU A 352 -16.21 -6.68 -20.06
N ASN A 353 -16.22 -6.22 -21.32
CA ASN A 353 -14.99 -6.06 -22.09
C ASN A 353 -14.31 -4.76 -21.66
N ILE A 354 -13.45 -4.85 -20.64
CA ILE A 354 -12.65 -3.70 -20.20
C ILE A 354 -11.67 -3.34 -21.30
N ASN A 355 -11.81 -2.11 -21.83
CA ASN A 355 -10.88 -1.60 -22.80
C ASN A 355 -9.60 -1.11 -22.11
N TYR A 356 -8.55 -1.91 -22.20
CA TYR A 356 -7.22 -1.56 -21.69
C TYR A 356 -6.41 -0.64 -22.63
N TYR A 357 -6.99 -0.26 -23.77
CA TYR A 357 -6.45 0.68 -24.75
C TYR A 357 -7.55 1.66 -25.16
N PRO A 358 -7.92 2.59 -24.27
CA PRO A 358 -8.94 3.61 -24.56
C PRO A 358 -8.55 4.45 -25.78
N GLU A 359 -9.57 5.01 -26.41
CA GLU A 359 -9.42 5.93 -27.54
C GLU A 359 -8.71 7.21 -27.08
N VAL A 360 -7.67 7.57 -27.84
CA VAL A 360 -6.84 8.75 -27.59
C VAL A 360 -6.68 9.52 -28.89
N TYR A 361 -6.65 10.84 -28.78
CA TYR A 361 -6.20 11.72 -29.86
C TYR A 361 -4.82 12.29 -29.51
N THR A 362 -4.04 12.64 -30.53
CA THR A 362 -2.72 13.24 -30.32
C THR A 362 -2.85 14.76 -30.33
N GLU A 363 -2.44 15.40 -29.24
CA GLU A 363 -2.30 16.84 -29.15
C GLU A 363 -0.83 17.22 -29.30
N SER A 364 -0.52 18.06 -30.29
CA SER A 364 0.81 18.62 -30.50
C SER A 364 0.92 19.96 -29.80
N LEU A 365 1.74 20.02 -28.77
CA LEU A 365 2.06 21.24 -28.05
C LEU A 365 2.97 22.16 -28.90
N SER A 366 2.87 23.46 -28.67
CA SER A 366 3.60 24.52 -29.40
C SER A 366 5.12 24.42 -29.35
N ASN A 367 5.64 23.51 -28.53
CA ASN A 367 7.05 23.22 -28.29
C ASN A 367 7.53 21.90 -28.96
N GLY A 368 6.69 21.26 -29.78
CA GLY A 368 7.06 20.04 -30.53
C GLY A 368 6.79 18.73 -29.79
N ILE A 369 6.13 18.74 -28.63
CA ILE A 369 5.74 17.52 -27.92
C ILE A 369 4.39 17.03 -28.45
N SER A 370 4.32 15.76 -28.86
CA SER A 370 3.04 15.09 -29.12
C SER A 370 2.64 14.25 -27.90
N ILE A 371 1.43 14.48 -27.39
CA ILE A 371 0.89 13.79 -26.22
C ILE A 371 -0.42 13.10 -26.59
N ASN A 372 -0.58 11.85 -26.14
CA ASN A 372 -1.85 11.15 -26.27
C ASN A 372 -2.81 11.63 -25.17
N VAL A 373 -3.97 12.14 -25.58
CA VAL A 373 -4.99 12.65 -24.68
C VAL A 373 -6.22 11.77 -24.77
N LEU A 374 -6.75 11.36 -23.62
CA LEU A 374 -7.96 10.54 -23.56
C LEU A 374 -9.17 11.31 -24.11
N GLU A 375 -9.95 10.65 -24.98
CA GLU A 375 -11.24 11.20 -25.42
C GLU A 375 -12.29 11.18 -24.29
N LYS A 376 -12.22 10.18 -23.42
CA LYS A 376 -13.15 9.99 -22.30
C LYS A 376 -12.46 9.36 -21.09
N GLY A 377 -12.84 9.82 -19.90
CA GLY A 377 -12.33 9.31 -18.63
C GLY A 377 -10.93 9.81 -18.29
N ASP A 378 -10.30 9.16 -17.32
CA ASP A 378 -8.98 9.55 -16.78
C ASP A 378 -7.96 8.40 -16.75
N GLN A 379 -8.32 7.22 -17.24
CA GLN A 379 -7.50 6.00 -17.16
C GLN A 379 -6.73 5.74 -18.46
N CYS A 380 -5.46 6.10 -18.51
CA CYS A 380 -4.60 5.85 -19.68
C CYS A 380 -4.28 4.37 -19.94
N TRP A 381 -4.37 3.49 -18.94
CA TRP A 381 -4.05 2.06 -19.07
C TRP A 381 -2.72 1.81 -19.81
N TYR A 382 -2.71 1.06 -20.91
CA TYR A 382 -1.51 0.70 -21.66
C TYR A 382 -1.33 1.51 -22.95
N THR A 383 -2.02 2.65 -23.11
CA THR A 383 -1.86 3.55 -24.27
C THR A 383 -0.39 3.95 -24.48
N PRO A 384 0.01 4.30 -25.72
CA PRO A 384 1.36 4.77 -26.01
C PRO A 384 1.78 5.97 -25.15
N LEU A 385 3.05 6.00 -24.74
CA LEU A 385 3.61 7.11 -23.97
C LEU A 385 3.90 8.32 -24.88
N PRO A 386 3.78 9.56 -24.40
CA PRO A 386 3.15 9.95 -23.14
C PRO A 386 1.61 9.99 -23.24
N CYS A 387 0.90 9.60 -22.18
CA CYS A 387 -0.57 9.73 -22.08
C CYS A 387 -0.99 10.56 -20.87
N THR A 388 -2.01 11.41 -21.04
CA THR A 388 -2.68 12.12 -19.94
C THR A 388 -4.17 12.30 -20.24
N TYR A 389 -4.97 12.57 -19.21
CA TYR A 389 -6.38 12.96 -19.37
C TYR A 389 -6.57 14.48 -19.44
N LYS A 390 -5.57 15.25 -19.01
CA LYS A 390 -5.58 16.71 -19.01
C LYS A 390 -4.20 17.23 -19.37
N VAL A 391 -4.12 17.93 -20.49
CA VAL A 391 -2.88 18.56 -20.96
C VAL A 391 -2.61 19.83 -20.16
N ASN A 392 -1.36 19.99 -19.72
CA ASN A 392 -0.87 21.24 -19.17
C ASN A 392 -0.19 22.02 -20.31
N THR A 393 -0.73 23.18 -20.66
CA THR A 393 -0.23 24.03 -21.75
C THR A 393 1.18 24.58 -21.50
N GLY A 394 1.61 24.64 -20.23
CA GLY A 394 2.97 25.03 -19.84
C GLY A 394 3.99 23.88 -19.86
N LEU A 395 3.57 22.64 -20.13
CA LEU A 395 4.45 21.48 -20.17
C LEU A 395 5.45 21.60 -21.32
N LYS A 396 6.74 21.43 -21.05
CA LYS A 396 7.86 21.47 -22.02
C LYS A 396 8.87 20.35 -21.76
N LEU A 397 9.64 20.00 -22.78
CA LEU A 397 10.83 19.16 -22.62
C LEU A 397 11.95 19.97 -21.99
N ILE A 398 12.80 19.28 -21.23
CA ILE A 398 14.05 19.84 -20.73
C ILE A 398 15.09 19.85 -21.87
N GLY A 399 15.13 18.79 -22.68
CA GLY A 399 15.99 18.65 -23.86
C GLY A 399 15.18 18.50 -25.15
N THR A 400 15.56 17.55 -26.00
CA THR A 400 14.94 17.30 -27.31
C THR A 400 14.16 15.99 -27.37
N THR A 401 14.41 15.04 -26.47
CA THR A 401 13.68 13.76 -26.41
C THR A 401 12.86 13.63 -25.13
N LEU A 402 11.94 12.65 -25.11
CA LEU A 402 11.16 12.32 -23.91
C LEU A 402 12.07 11.86 -22.75
N GLU A 403 13.25 11.30 -23.05
CA GLU A 403 14.20 10.83 -22.04
C GLU A 403 14.87 11.97 -21.27
N ASP A 404 15.02 13.13 -21.92
CA ASP A 404 15.61 14.31 -21.29
C ASP A 404 14.74 14.86 -20.15
N GLY A 405 13.44 14.56 -20.17
CA GLY A 405 12.50 14.88 -19.11
C GLY A 405 11.61 16.10 -19.40
N PHE A 406 10.76 16.40 -18.42
CA PHE A 406 9.65 17.34 -18.55
C PHE A 406 9.68 18.40 -17.46
N LYS A 407 9.32 19.63 -17.81
CA LYS A 407 9.14 20.75 -16.89
C LYS A 407 7.85 21.52 -17.22
N ILE A 408 7.39 22.36 -16.30
CA ILE A 408 6.29 23.30 -16.55
C ILE A 408 6.87 24.71 -16.46
N ASP A 409 6.83 25.46 -17.57
CA ASP A 409 7.15 26.89 -17.55
C ASP A 409 5.92 27.66 -17.03
N LYS A 410 6.14 28.60 -16.12
CA LYS A 410 5.10 29.46 -15.53
C LYS A 410 4.67 30.57 -16.47
#